data_AF-A0A1J4SNS1-F1
#
_entry.id   AF-A0A1J4SNS1-F1
#
_cell.length_a   1.000
_cell.length_b   1.000
_cell.length_c   1.000
_cell.angle_alpha   90.00
_cell.angle_beta   90.00
_cell.angle_gamma   90.00
#
_symmetry.space_group_name_H-M   'P 1'
#
loop_
_entity.id
_entity.type
_entity.pdbx_description
1 polymer ?
#
loop_
_entity_poly.entity_id
_entity_poly.type
_entity_poly.pdbx_seq_one_letter_code
_entity_poly.pdbx_strand_id
1 'polypeptide(L)'
;MPRIFYRPLLNLKRGLFAAIFLIFSWAFYVEIFLIPGIHKNQVPFVVACVRDFVRGIFKGWQFLLGTGGDSLPQAYNSFEVFLWGWIGIGLVLYFSFKGGWHRNRGIGAGGLFLLFSLSDAIEVQTGAWWSPVWLLLWKVLNIIGFIAVYLNYKRAGNKD
;
A
#
# COMPACT_ATOMS: atom_id res chain seq x y z
N MET A 1 -37.76 -2.35 9.96
CA MET A 1 -36.66 -1.62 9.27
C MET A 1 -35.95 -2.57 8.31
N PRO A 2 -35.90 -2.31 6.99
CA PRO A 2 -35.63 -3.34 6.00
C PRO A 2 -34.12 -3.55 5.81
N ARG A 3 -33.60 -4.69 6.29
CA ARG A 3 -32.22 -5.17 6.03
C ARG A 3 -31.99 -5.74 4.62
N ILE A 4 -33.01 -5.71 3.75
CA ILE A 4 -33.01 -6.43 2.47
C ILE A 4 -32.30 -5.63 1.34
N PHE A 5 -32.26 -4.30 1.43
CA PHE A 5 -31.75 -3.45 0.34
C PHE A 5 -30.22 -3.25 0.30
N TYR A 6 -29.48 -3.62 1.35
CA TYR A 6 -28.02 -3.40 1.43
C TYR A 6 -27.16 -4.52 0.81
N ARG A 7 -27.71 -5.74 0.64
CA ARG A 7 -26.95 -6.89 0.10
C ARG A 7 -26.49 -6.75 -1.36
N PRO A 8 -27.31 -6.26 -2.32
CA PRO A 8 -26.88 -6.18 -3.71
C PRO A 8 -25.80 -5.09 -3.93
N LEU A 9 -25.89 -3.98 -3.21
CA LEU A 9 -24.87 -2.91 -3.22
C LEU A 9 -23.52 -3.39 -2.66
N LEU A 10 -23.53 -4.24 -1.62
CA LEU A 10 -22.31 -4.86 -1.11
C LEU A 10 -21.67 -5.81 -2.13
N ASN A 11 -22.46 -6.62 -2.82
CA ASN A 11 -21.97 -7.55 -3.83
C ASN A 11 -21.43 -6.84 -5.07
N LEU A 12 -22.04 -5.73 -5.48
CA LEU A 12 -21.54 -4.89 -6.57
C LEU A 12 -20.20 -4.22 -6.21
N LYS A 13 -20.08 -3.69 -4.99
CA LYS A 13 -18.81 -3.13 -4.49
C LYS A 13 -17.71 -4.20 -4.42
N ARG A 14 -18.04 -5.43 -4.00
CA ARG A 14 -17.11 -6.58 -3.99
C ARG A 14 -16.64 -6.96 -5.40
N GLY A 15 -17.53 -7.02 -6.38
CA GLY A 15 -17.18 -7.34 -7.77
C GLY A 15 -16.32 -6.27 -8.44
N LEU A 16 -16.64 -4.99 -8.23
CA LEU A 16 -15.87 -3.88 -8.79
C LEU A 16 -14.46 -3.82 -8.19
N PHE A 17 -14.34 -4.04 -6.88
CA PHE A 17 -13.04 -4.05 -6.20
C PHE A 17 -12.19 -5.25 -6.63
N ALA A 18 -12.79 -6.43 -6.83
CA ALA A 18 -12.14 -7.61 -7.37
C ALA A 18 -11.59 -7.39 -8.79
N ALA A 19 -12.37 -6.70 -9.64
CA ALA A 19 -11.95 -6.36 -11.00
C ALA A 19 -10.78 -5.36 -10.99
N ILE A 20 -10.87 -4.29 -10.20
CA ILE A 20 -9.78 -3.31 -10.04
C ILE A 20 -8.52 -4.01 -9.49
N PHE A 21 -8.69 -4.94 -8.56
CA PHE A 21 -7.62 -5.72 -7.97
C PHE A 21 -6.91 -6.66 -8.97
N LEU A 22 -7.67 -7.39 -9.79
CA LEU A 22 -7.11 -8.24 -10.84
C LEU A 22 -6.38 -7.41 -11.89
N ILE A 23 -6.92 -6.23 -12.23
CA ILE A 23 -6.28 -5.29 -13.16
C ILE A 23 -4.96 -4.76 -12.59
N PHE A 24 -4.93 -4.35 -11.32
CA PHE A 24 -3.70 -3.86 -10.68
C PHE A 24 -2.66 -4.96 -10.47
N SER A 25 -3.07 -6.15 -10.00
CA SER A 25 -2.16 -7.29 -9.87
C SER A 25 -1.60 -7.72 -11.22
N TRP A 26 -2.43 -7.76 -12.26
CA TRP A 26 -1.99 -8.11 -13.61
C TRP A 26 -1.08 -7.03 -14.20
N ALA A 27 -1.42 -5.75 -14.07
CA ALA A 27 -0.59 -4.63 -14.54
C ALA A 27 0.77 -4.62 -13.84
N PHE A 28 0.82 -4.85 -12.53
CA PHE A 28 2.06 -4.94 -11.77
C PHE A 28 2.90 -6.18 -12.16
N TYR A 29 2.25 -7.32 -12.39
CA TYR A 29 2.91 -8.54 -12.85
C TYR A 29 3.51 -8.38 -14.27
N VAL A 30 2.74 -7.77 -15.17
CA VAL A 30 3.13 -7.48 -16.55
C VAL A 30 4.26 -6.45 -16.58
N GLU A 31 4.17 -5.37 -15.81
CA GLU A 31 5.25 -4.37 -15.76
C GLU A 31 6.54 -4.95 -15.19
N ILE A 32 6.49 -5.73 -14.10
CA ILE A 32 7.69 -6.36 -13.51
C ILE A 32 8.39 -7.30 -14.48
N PHE A 33 7.63 -8.15 -15.21
CA PHE A 33 8.22 -9.07 -16.18
C PHE A 33 8.64 -8.41 -17.49
N LEU A 34 8.06 -7.24 -17.82
CA LEU A 34 8.42 -6.47 -19.00
C LEU A 34 9.52 -5.44 -18.74
N ILE A 35 10.01 -5.23 -17.50
CA ILE A 35 11.14 -4.31 -17.27
C ILE A 35 12.39 -4.87 -17.97
N PRO A 36 12.89 -4.24 -19.05
CA PRO A 36 14.14 -4.64 -19.64
C PRO A 36 15.27 -4.30 -18.66
N GLY A 37 15.99 -5.31 -18.18
CA GLY A 37 17.13 -5.14 -17.25
C GLY A 37 17.08 -5.94 -15.96
N ILE A 38 16.05 -6.76 -15.69
CA ILE A 38 16.08 -7.70 -14.57
C ILE A 38 17.05 -8.84 -14.90
N HIS A 39 18.22 -8.84 -14.26
CA HIS A 39 19.19 -9.94 -14.33
C HIS A 39 18.59 -11.23 -13.74
N LYS A 40 18.88 -12.40 -14.35
CA LYS A 40 18.33 -13.73 -13.96
C LYS A 40 18.47 -14.05 -12.45
N ASN A 41 19.50 -13.52 -11.81
CA ASN A 41 19.81 -13.66 -10.39
C ASN A 41 18.87 -12.88 -9.45
N GLN A 42 18.06 -11.96 -9.96
CA GLN A 42 17.07 -11.19 -9.19
C GLN A 42 15.66 -11.81 -9.21
N VAL A 43 15.42 -12.76 -10.13
CA VAL A 43 14.13 -13.44 -10.32
C VAL A 43 13.62 -14.14 -9.04
N PRO A 44 14.45 -14.86 -8.25
CA PRO A 44 13.96 -15.52 -7.04
C PRO A 44 13.43 -14.56 -5.98
N PHE A 45 14.05 -13.38 -5.86
CA PHE A 45 13.62 -12.32 -4.93
C PHE A 45 12.29 -11.69 -5.38
N VAL A 46 12.15 -11.41 -6.68
CA VAL A 46 10.91 -10.89 -7.26
C VAL A 46 9.76 -11.89 -7.08
N VAL A 47 10.01 -13.18 -7.33
CA VAL A 47 9.02 -14.25 -7.11
C VAL A 47 8.61 -14.36 -5.64
N ALA A 48 9.56 -14.24 -4.71
CA ALA A 48 9.24 -14.22 -3.28
C ALA A 48 8.37 -13.01 -2.90
N CYS A 49 8.68 -11.82 -3.43
CA CYS A 49 7.90 -10.62 -3.18
C CYS A 49 6.47 -10.73 -3.71
N VAL A 50 6.30 -11.20 -4.96
CA VAL A 50 4.97 -11.41 -5.56
C VAL A 50 4.16 -12.45 -4.78
N ARG A 51 4.80 -13.54 -4.34
CA ARG A 51 4.15 -14.57 -3.51
C ARG A 51 3.63 -14.00 -2.19
N ASP A 52 4.43 -13.18 -1.51
CA ASP A 52 4.04 -12.62 -0.21
C ASP A 52 3.02 -11.47 -0.36
N PHE A 53 3.07 -10.73 -1.48
CA PHE A 53 2.02 -9.80 -1.91
C PHE A 53 0.68 -10.51 -2.10
N VAL A 54 0.65 -11.58 -2.92
CA VAL A 54 -0.55 -12.39 -3.16
C VAL A 54 -1.11 -12.97 -1.86
N ARG A 55 -0.24 -13.42 -0.93
CA ARG A 55 -0.67 -13.95 0.37
C ARG A 55 -1.37 -12.90 1.24
N GLY A 56 -0.82 -11.70 1.35
CA GLY A 56 -1.46 -10.68 2.20
C GLY A 56 -2.69 -10.05 1.55
N ILE A 57 -2.78 -10.03 0.22
CA ILE A 57 -4.05 -9.76 -0.45
C ILE A 57 -5.05 -10.88 -0.16
N PHE A 58 -4.66 -12.14 -0.21
CA PHE A 58 -5.56 -13.25 0.10
C PHE A 58 -6.11 -13.13 1.53
N LYS A 59 -5.30 -12.67 2.49
CA LYS A 59 -5.74 -12.33 3.85
C LYS A 59 -6.69 -11.13 3.87
N GLY A 60 -6.39 -10.06 3.12
CA GLY A 60 -7.29 -8.92 2.94
C GLY A 60 -8.62 -9.30 2.27
N TRP A 61 -8.61 -10.30 1.40
CA TRP A 61 -9.78 -10.85 0.74
C TRP A 61 -10.62 -11.72 1.69
N GLN A 62 -9.98 -12.58 2.50
CA GLN A 62 -10.64 -13.31 3.59
C GLN A 62 -11.34 -12.34 4.56
N PHE A 63 -10.74 -11.18 4.80
CA PHE A 63 -11.37 -10.10 5.54
C PHE A 63 -12.60 -9.50 4.82
N LEU A 64 -12.49 -9.08 3.55
CA LEU A 64 -13.62 -8.51 2.80
C LEU A 64 -14.82 -9.46 2.66
N LEU A 65 -14.54 -10.77 2.66
CA LEU A 65 -15.55 -11.81 2.65
C LEU A 65 -16.18 -12.07 4.03
N GLY A 66 -15.67 -11.46 5.10
CA GLY A 66 -16.14 -11.65 6.47
C GLY A 66 -15.87 -13.07 7.00
N THR A 67 -14.85 -13.74 6.46
CA THR A 67 -14.43 -15.08 6.91
C THR A 67 -13.33 -15.03 7.97
N GLY A 68 -12.79 -13.85 8.27
CA GLY A 68 -11.93 -13.58 9.43
C GLY A 68 -12.75 -13.12 10.64
N GLY A 69 -12.45 -13.63 11.84
CA GLY A 69 -13.18 -13.35 13.08
C GLY A 69 -13.00 -11.93 13.65
N ASP A 70 -12.42 -11.00 12.90
CA ASP A 70 -12.03 -9.66 13.35
C ASP A 70 -13.16 -8.63 13.17
N SER A 71 -13.14 -7.55 13.97
CA SER A 71 -14.07 -6.44 13.82
C SER A 71 -13.79 -5.63 12.54
N LEU A 72 -14.84 -5.10 11.89
CA LEU A 72 -14.75 -4.37 10.62
C LEU A 72 -13.66 -3.27 10.59
N PRO A 73 -13.47 -2.46 11.66
CA PRO A 73 -12.42 -1.43 11.68
C PRO A 73 -11.00 -2.01 11.75
N GLN A 74 -10.79 -3.05 12.55
CA GLN A 74 -9.45 -3.63 12.76
C GLN A 74 -8.88 -4.24 11.49
N ALA A 75 -9.72 -4.90 10.70
CA ALA A 75 -9.24 -5.56 9.52
C ALA A 75 -9.23 -4.66 8.27
N TYR A 76 -9.97 -3.54 8.28
CA TYR A 76 -9.72 -2.42 7.35
C TYR A 76 -8.33 -1.82 7.60
N ASN A 77 -8.03 -1.48 8.85
CA ASN A 77 -6.73 -0.93 9.23
C ASN A 77 -5.59 -1.94 8.95
N SER A 78 -5.81 -3.24 9.18
CA SER A 78 -4.81 -4.27 8.85
C SER A 78 -4.54 -4.38 7.35
N PHE A 79 -5.56 -4.17 6.52
CA PHE A 79 -5.39 -4.10 5.07
C PHE A 79 -4.61 -2.84 4.66
N GLU A 80 -4.89 -1.69 5.27
CA GLU A 80 -4.13 -0.46 5.04
C GLU A 80 -2.65 -0.61 5.41
N VAL A 81 -2.34 -1.20 6.57
CA VAL A 81 -0.96 -1.53 6.98
C VAL A 81 -0.25 -2.30 5.87
N PHE A 82 -0.89 -3.35 5.36
CA PHE A 82 -0.32 -4.19 4.32
C PHE A 82 -0.12 -3.41 3.01
N LEU A 83 -1.15 -2.70 2.55
CA LEU A 83 -1.15 -1.97 1.29
C LEU A 83 -0.07 -0.88 1.28
N TRP A 84 -0.03 -0.02 2.31
CA TRP A 84 0.95 1.05 2.41
C TRP A 84 2.36 0.51 2.59
N GLY A 85 2.51 -0.57 3.36
CA GLY A 85 3.80 -1.24 3.55
C GLY A 85 4.38 -1.72 2.21
N TRP A 86 3.57 -2.38 1.39
CA TRP A 86 4.01 -2.87 0.08
C TRP A 86 4.34 -1.77 -0.92
N ILE A 87 3.54 -0.70 -0.97
CA ILE A 87 3.86 0.46 -1.80
C ILE A 87 5.21 1.04 -1.37
N GLY A 88 5.43 1.18 -0.05
CA GLY A 88 6.68 1.66 0.51
C GLY A 88 7.89 0.80 0.13
N ILE A 89 7.80 -0.52 0.34
CA ILE A 89 8.84 -1.49 -0.04
C ILE A 89 9.12 -1.41 -1.54
N GLY A 90 8.06 -1.43 -2.37
CA GLY A 90 8.18 -1.40 -3.82
C GLY A 90 8.89 -0.15 -4.32
N LEU A 91 8.54 1.03 -3.78
CA LEU A 91 9.20 2.29 -4.11
C LEU A 91 10.66 2.31 -3.67
N VAL A 92 10.96 1.88 -2.44
CA VAL A 92 12.36 1.83 -1.96
C VAL A 92 13.20 0.92 -2.85
N LEU A 93 12.72 -0.29 -3.15
CA LEU A 93 13.45 -1.23 -3.98
C LEU A 93 13.62 -0.71 -5.41
N TYR A 94 12.53 -0.28 -6.06
CA TYR A 94 12.56 0.22 -7.44
C TYR A 94 13.53 1.38 -7.60
N PHE A 95 13.47 2.37 -6.69
CA PHE A 95 14.32 3.56 -6.77
C PHE A 95 15.73 3.34 -6.24
N SER A 96 15.99 2.29 -5.46
CA SER A 96 17.37 1.94 -5.02
C SER A 96 18.29 1.59 -6.19
N PHE A 97 17.74 1.12 -7.31
CA PHE A 97 18.48 0.81 -8.52
C PHE A 97 18.53 1.97 -9.52
N LYS A 98 17.89 3.11 -9.22
CA LYS A 98 17.94 4.32 -10.07
C LYS A 98 19.07 5.23 -9.59
N GLY A 99 19.65 5.99 -10.51
CA GLY A 99 20.65 7.01 -10.19
C GLY A 99 20.03 8.40 -9.98
N GLY A 100 20.79 9.29 -9.33
CA GLY A 100 20.54 10.73 -9.34
C GLY A 100 19.27 11.21 -8.62
N TRP A 101 18.65 12.25 -9.18
CA TRP A 101 17.56 13.02 -8.57
C TRP A 101 16.31 12.20 -8.24
N HIS A 102 16.00 11.20 -9.07
CA HIS A 102 14.83 10.34 -8.92
C HIS A 102 15.01 9.32 -7.79
N ARG A 103 16.24 8.85 -7.54
CA ARG A 103 16.57 7.90 -6.46
C ARG A 103 16.14 8.41 -5.10
N ASN A 104 16.67 9.56 -4.69
CA ASN A 104 16.49 10.07 -3.33
C ASN A 104 15.02 10.39 -3.03
N ARG A 105 14.28 10.89 -4.03
CA ARG A 105 12.85 11.20 -3.88
C ARG A 105 11.99 9.95 -3.83
N GLY A 106 12.27 8.97 -4.69
CA GLY A 106 11.52 7.72 -4.69
C GLY A 106 11.76 6.91 -3.42
N ILE A 107 13.01 6.85 -2.94
CA ILE A 107 13.34 6.26 -1.63
C ILE A 107 12.67 7.05 -0.50
N GLY A 108 12.70 8.39 -0.54
CA GLY A 108 12.02 9.22 0.46
C GLY A 108 10.51 8.99 0.50
N ALA A 109 9.85 8.94 -0.66
CA ALA A 109 8.43 8.60 -0.78
C ALA A 109 8.14 7.20 -0.24
N GLY A 110 8.96 6.22 -0.60
CA GLY A 110 8.84 4.85 -0.09
C GLY A 110 8.99 4.79 1.44
N GLY A 111 9.96 5.51 2.00
CA GLY A 111 10.15 5.64 3.44
C GLY A 111 8.94 6.23 4.16
N LEU A 112 8.29 7.26 3.58
CA LEU A 112 7.06 7.84 4.14
C LEU A 112 5.90 6.84 4.16
N PHE A 113 5.71 6.08 3.07
CA PHE A 113 4.71 5.00 3.02
C PHE A 113 4.97 3.91 4.07
N LEU A 114 6.24 3.52 4.28
CA LEU A 114 6.60 2.57 5.33
C LEU A 114 6.31 3.12 6.73
N LEU A 115 6.65 4.38 6.99
CA LEU A 115 6.33 5.06 8.24
C LEU A 115 4.82 5.18 8.45
N PHE A 116 4.04 5.32 7.37
CA PHE A 116 2.58 5.43 7.44
C PHE A 116 1.96 4.09 7.78
N SER A 117 2.40 3.03 7.08
CA SER A 117 2.08 1.63 7.37
C SER A 117 2.39 1.25 8.82
N LEU A 118 3.54 1.67 9.36
CA LEU A 118 3.92 1.48 10.76
C LEU A 118 2.95 2.20 11.71
N SER A 119 2.55 3.43 11.40
CA SER A 119 1.58 4.17 12.21
C SER A 119 0.21 3.50 12.25
N ASP A 120 -0.23 2.92 11.13
CA ASP A 120 -1.49 2.15 11.06
C ASP A 120 -1.37 0.81 11.80
N ALA A 121 -0.17 0.21 11.85
CA ALA A 121 0.04 -1.05 12.55
C ALA A 121 -0.09 -0.87 14.07
N ILE A 122 0.36 0.28 14.58
CA ILE A 122 0.18 0.65 15.99
C ILE A 122 -1.29 1.02 16.25
N GLU A 123 -1.99 1.61 15.29
CA GLU A 123 -3.45 1.85 15.39
C GLU A 123 -4.23 0.54 15.53
N VAL A 124 -3.87 -0.51 14.77
CA VAL A 124 -4.47 -1.85 14.92
C VAL A 124 -4.27 -2.41 16.33
N GLN A 125 -3.08 -2.21 16.92
CA GLN A 125 -2.76 -2.71 18.26
C GLN A 125 -3.44 -1.91 19.38
N THR A 126 -3.55 -0.60 19.21
CA THR A 126 -4.09 0.33 20.22
C THR A 126 -5.60 0.48 20.14
N GLY A 127 -6.20 0.16 18.99
CA GLY A 127 -7.63 0.28 18.74
C GLY A 127 -8.13 1.72 18.61
N ALA A 128 -7.23 2.72 18.63
CA ALA A 128 -7.58 4.14 18.56
C ALA A 128 -6.56 4.91 17.72
N TRP A 129 -7.04 5.69 16.76
CA TRP A 129 -6.18 6.46 15.85
C TRP A 129 -5.52 7.70 16.49
N TRP A 130 -5.98 8.12 17.68
CA TRP A 130 -5.46 9.28 18.42
C TRP A 130 -4.76 8.93 19.73
N SER A 131 -4.84 7.69 20.19
CA SER A 131 -4.30 7.27 21.48
C SER A 131 -3.29 6.14 21.29
N PRO A 132 -2.01 6.37 21.63
CA PRO A 132 -1.45 7.55 22.29
C PRO A 132 -1.28 8.79 21.37
N VAL A 133 -1.33 10.01 21.94
CA VAL A 133 -1.34 11.30 21.20
C VAL A 133 -0.14 11.47 20.26
N TRP A 134 1.00 10.84 20.55
CA TRP A 134 2.17 10.87 19.67
C TRP A 134 1.92 10.20 18.31
N LEU A 135 0.96 9.29 18.20
CA LEU A 135 0.57 8.64 16.95
C LEU A 135 -0.09 9.63 15.99
N LEU A 136 -0.89 10.57 16.54
CA LEU A 136 -1.46 11.68 15.77
C LEU A 136 -0.35 12.59 15.24
N LEU A 137 0.64 12.93 16.08
CA LEU A 137 1.79 13.73 15.67
C LEU A 137 2.57 13.04 14.54
N TRP A 138 2.76 11.72 14.64
CA TRP A 138 3.41 10.95 13.58
C TRP A 138 2.63 11.02 12.26
N LYS A 139 1.32 10.76 12.27
CA LYS A 139 0.50 10.85 11.05
C LYS A 139 0.57 12.23 10.42
N VAL A 140 0.53 13.30 11.23
CA VAL A 140 0.69 14.68 10.75
C VAL A 140 2.07 14.91 10.12
N LEU A 141 3.16 14.49 10.79
CA LEU A 141 4.51 14.59 10.23
C LEU A 141 4.66 13.81 8.92
N ASN A 142 3.98 12.67 8.81
CA ASN A 142 4.00 11.86 7.60
C ASN A 142 3.30 12.57 6.43
N ILE A 143 2.14 13.17 6.69
CA ILE A 143 1.42 14.01 5.70
C ILE A 143 2.29 15.18 5.25
N ILE A 144 2.96 15.86 6.18
CA ILE A 144 3.90 16.96 5.84
C ILE A 144 5.02 16.43 4.93
N GLY A 145 5.56 15.24 5.24
CA GLY A 145 6.55 14.57 4.40
C GLY A 145 6.05 14.31 2.97
N PHE A 146 4.84 13.77 2.82
CA PHE A 146 4.24 13.53 1.51
C PHE A 146 4.05 14.83 0.71
N ILE A 147 3.57 15.89 1.37
CA ILE A 147 3.42 17.21 0.75
C ILE A 147 4.80 17.73 0.31
N ALA A 148 5.82 17.63 1.15
CA ALA A 148 7.17 18.08 0.81
C ALA A 148 7.74 17.33 -0.41
N VAL A 149 7.59 16.01 -0.47
CA VAL A 149 8.01 15.20 -1.62
C VAL A 149 7.24 15.60 -2.88
N TYR A 150 5.92 15.77 -2.79
CA TYR A 150 5.07 16.19 -3.91
C TYR A 150 5.44 17.58 -4.45
N LEU A 151 5.61 18.57 -3.56
CA LEU A 151 6.01 19.92 -3.95
C LEU A 151 7.41 19.93 -4.59
N ASN A 152 8.33 19.13 -4.08
CA ASN A 152 9.67 18.99 -4.66
C ASN A 152 9.64 18.32 -6.03
N TYR A 153 8.72 17.38 -6.27
CA TYR A 153 8.49 16.80 -7.59
C TYR A 153 7.93 17.86 -8.56
N LYS A 154 6.91 18.61 -8.14
CA LYS A 154 6.28 19.65 -8.97
C LYS A 154 7.27 20.78 -9.34
N ARG A 155 8.11 21.20 -8.39
CA ARG A 155 9.16 22.20 -8.63
C ARG A 155 10.24 21.72 -9.59
N ALA A 156 10.48 20.41 -9.68
CA ALA A 156 11.44 19.84 -10.62
C ALA A 156 10.90 19.87 -12.04
N GLY A 157 9.65 19.42 -12.25
CA GLY A 157 9.03 19.38 -13.57
C GLY A 157 8.69 20.74 -14.18
N ASN A 158 8.70 21.83 -13.39
CA ASN A 158 8.55 23.20 -13.92
C ASN A 158 9.87 23.81 -14.43
N LYS A 159 11.01 23.11 -14.29
CA LYS A 159 12.32 23.59 -14.75
C LYS A 159 12.76 22.98 -16.08
N ASP A 160 11.99 22.03 -16.60
CA ASP A 160 12.15 21.39 -17.91
C ASP A 160 11.19 22.03 -18.91
#